data_AF-A0A843CSK9-F1
#
_entry.id   AF-A0A843CSK9-F1
#
_cell.length_a   1.000
_cell.length_b   1.000
_cell.length_c   1.000
_cell.angle_alpha   90.00
_cell.angle_beta   90.00
_cell.angle_gamma   90.00
#
_symmetry.space_group_name_H-M   'P 1'
#
loop_
_entity.id
_entity.type
_entity.pdbx_description
1 polymer ?
#
loop_
_entity_poly.entity_id
_entity_poly.type
_entity_poly.pdbx_seq_one_letter_code
_entity_poly.pdbx_strand_id
1 'polypeptide(L)' 'MNDLHHLVATPGGVEYFVERLEMGLFSDREYRGAFKRAGLQVSHDSKGLMGRGLYVGLKPA' A
#
# COMPACT_ATOMS: atom_id res chain seq x y z
N MET A 1 -3.05 18.55 -7.56
CA MET A 1 -3.10 17.28 -8.33
C MET A 1 -2.92 16.07 -7.42
N ASN A 2 -3.60 16.02 -6.27
CA ASN A 2 -3.67 14.83 -5.39
C ASN A 2 -5.13 14.51 -5.04
N ASP A 3 -6.06 15.03 -5.84
CA ASP A 3 -7.49 14.96 -5.56
C ASP A 3 -8.06 13.85 -6.45
N LEU A 4 -8.56 12.79 -5.83
CA LEU A 4 -9.25 11.67 -6.46
C LEU A 4 -10.74 11.97 -6.50
N HIS A 5 -11.30 11.99 -7.70
CA HIS A 5 -12.72 12.20 -7.90
C HIS A 5 -13.43 10.85 -7.96
N HIS A 6 -14.35 10.63 -7.01
CA HIS A 6 -15.10 9.38 -6.90
C HIS A 6 -16.55 9.58 -7.39
N LEU A 7 -17.05 8.59 -8.12
CA LEU A 7 -18.47 8.47 -8.47
C LEU A 7 -18.93 7.09 -8.00
N VAL A 8 -19.89 7.05 -7.09
CA VAL A 8 -20.39 5.80 -6.49
C VAL A 8 -21.86 5.65 -6.83
N ALA A 9 -22.21 4.56 -7.51
CA ALA A 9 -23.60 4.24 -7.77
C ALA A 9 -24.26 3.67 -6.50
N THR A 10 -25.36 4.28 -6.09
CA THR A 10 -26.23 3.84 -4.98
C THR A 10 -27.65 3.62 -5.51
N PRO A 11 -28.52 2.91 -4.77
CA PRO A 11 -29.93 2.78 -5.18
C PRO A 11 -30.67 4.12 -5.33
N GLY A 12 -30.19 5.18 -4.66
CA GLY A 12 -30.78 6.53 -4.71
C GLY A 12 -30.20 7.45 -5.79
N GLY A 13 -29.16 7.02 -6.52
CA GLY A 13 -28.52 7.81 -7.56
C GLY A 13 -27.00 7.61 -7.62
N VAL A 14 -26.28 8.56 -8.22
CA VAL A 14 -24.81 8.57 -8.22
C VAL A 14 -24.33 9.64 -7.25
N GLU A 15 -23.51 9.23 -6.29
CA GLU A 15 -22.89 10.13 -5.32
C GLU A 15 -21.49 10.53 -5.79
N TYR A 16 -21.15 11.80 -5.63
CA TYR A 16 -19.86 12.36 -5.97
C TYR A 16 -19.17 12.89 -4.72
N PHE A 17 -17.89 12.55 -4.56
CA PHE A 17 -17.03 13.14 -3.55
C PHE A 17 -15.57 13.17 -4.00
N VAL A 18 -14.77 13.97 -3.31
CA VAL A 18 -13.33 14.15 -3.59
C VAL A 18 -12.53 13.68 -2.38
N GLU A 19 -11.53 12.85 -2.64
CA GLU A 19 -10.57 12.38 -1.65
C GLU A 19 -9.19 13.02 -1.92
N ARG A 20 -8.52 13.47 -0.86
CA ARG A 20 -7.12 13.90 -0.93
C ARG A 20 -6.19 12.72 -0.67
N LEU A 21 -5.42 12.30 -1.67
CA LEU A 21 -4.45 11.21 -1.55
C LEU A 21 -3.03 11.71 -1.30
N GLU A 22 -2.44 11.31 -0.19
CA GLU A 22 -1.03 11.57 0.14
C GLU A 22 -0.36 10.25 0.54
N MET A 23 0.67 9.84 -0.21
CA MET A 23 1.36 8.56 -0.02
C MET A 23 2.85 8.77 0.16
N GLY A 24 3.44 8.09 1.14
CA GLY A 24 4.89 8.06 1.35
C GLY A 24 5.59 7.18 0.31
N LEU A 25 6.64 7.70 -0.32
CA LEU A 25 7.50 6.95 -1.25
C LEU A 25 8.71 6.39 -0.50
N PHE A 26 8.48 5.34 0.29
CA PHE A 26 9.56 4.69 1.04
C PHE A 26 10.43 3.81 0.14
N SER A 27 11.73 3.81 0.43
CA SER A 27 12.73 2.94 -0.20
C SER A 27 12.62 1.48 0.29
N ASP A 28 13.16 0.55 -0.50
CA ASP A 28 13.29 -0.87 -0.10
C ASP A 28 14.01 -1.03 1.25
N ARG A 29 15.04 -0.20 1.50
CA ARG A 29 15.78 -0.20 2.77
C ARG A 29 14.89 0.18 3.96
N GLU A 30 14.02 1.17 3.80
CA GLU A 30 13.11 1.60 4.86
C GLU A 30 12.07 0.53 5.18
N TYR A 31 11.47 -0.07 4.15
CA TYR A 31 10.55 -1.19 4.31
C TYR A 31 11.20 -2.35 5.06
N ARG A 32 12.31 -2.88 4.55
CA ARG A 32 13.01 -4.02 5.19
C ARG A 32 13.50 -3.67 6.60
N GLY A 33 13.94 -2.43 6.81
CA GLY A 33 14.32 -1.93 8.13
C GLY A 33 13.16 -1.99 9.12
N ALA A 34 11.95 -1.61 8.69
CA ALA A 34 10.75 -1.69 9.52
C ALA A 34 10.39 -3.15 9.90
N PHE A 35 10.42 -4.09 8.94
CA PHE A 35 10.21 -5.52 9.22
C PHE A 35 11.21 -6.05 10.26
N LYS A 36 12.50 -5.75 10.10
CA LYS A 36 13.54 -6.19 11.03
C LYS A 36 13.33 -5.63 12.45
N ARG A 37 12.98 -4.34 12.57
CA ARG A 37 12.68 -3.73 13.89
C ARG A 37 11.44 -4.33 14.55
N ALA A 38 10.49 -4.84 13.77
CA ALA A 38 9.33 -5.59 14.27
C ALA A 38 9.66 -7.06 14.63
N GLY A 39 10.92 -7.49 14.52
CA GLY A 39 11.32 -8.88 14.80
C GLY A 39 10.94 -9.87 13.70
N LEU A 40 10.66 -9.39 12.49
CA LEU A 40 10.25 -10.23 11.37
C LEU A 40 11.43 -10.53 10.45
N GLN A 41 11.50 -11.76 9.96
CA GLN A 41 12.29 -12.07 8.77
C GLN A 41 11.53 -11.61 7.53
N VAL A 42 12.20 -10.96 6.59
CA VAL A 42 11.54 -10.37 5.41
C VAL A 42 12.15 -10.86 4.11
N SER A 43 11.29 -11.36 3.23
CA SER A 43 11.59 -11.56 1.81
C SER A 43 10.87 -10.50 0.97
N HIS A 44 11.41 -10.23 -0.22
CA HIS A 44 10.80 -9.30 -1.17
C HIS A 44 10.79 -10.01 -2.53
N ASP A 45 9.58 -10.23 -3.04
CA ASP A 45 9.38 -10.57 -4.45
C ASP A 45 9.24 -9.26 -5.23
N SER A 46 10.25 -8.93 -6.05
CA SER A 46 10.27 -7.67 -6.81
C SER A 46 9.23 -7.62 -7.93
N LYS A 47 8.69 -8.77 -8.37
CA LYS A 47 7.62 -8.80 -9.38
C LYS A 47 6.26 -8.54 -8.71
N GLY A 48 5.97 -9.30 -7.66
CA GLY A 48 4.72 -9.23 -6.92
C GLY A 48 3.47 -9.42 -7.79
N LEU A 49 2.30 -9.04 -7.26
CA LEU A 49 1.00 -9.25 -7.92
C LEU A 49 0.61 -8.14 -8.91
N MET A 50 1.11 -6.92 -8.70
CA MET A 50 0.68 -5.73 -9.42
C MET A 50 1.85 -4.94 -10.03
N GLY A 51 3.03 -5.58 -10.19
CA GLY A 51 4.22 -4.94 -10.76
C GLY A 51 4.92 -3.92 -9.83
N ARG A 52 4.53 -3.86 -8.56
CA ARG A 52 5.11 -2.97 -7.53
C ARG A 52 5.94 -3.71 -6.48
N GLY A 53 6.17 -5.00 -6.69
CA GLY A 53 6.75 -5.90 -5.71
C GLY A 53 5.80 -6.30 -4.58
N LEU A 54 6.27 -7.18 -3.70
CA LEU A 54 5.57 -7.69 -2.52
C LEU A 54 6.58 -8.04 -1.42
N TYR A 55 6.43 -7.43 -0.25
CA TYR A 55 7.20 -7.81 0.94
C TYR A 55 6.42 -8.83 1.77
N VAL A 56 7.08 -9.91 2.18
CA VAL A 56 6.49 -10.95 3.02
C VAL A 56 7.31 -11.05 4.31
N GLY A 57 6.65 -10.79 5.44
CA GLY A 57 7.24 -10.86 6.77
C GLY A 57 6.80 -12.14 7.50
N LEU A 58 7.75 -12.88 8.06
CA LEU A 58 7.50 -14.08 8.87
C LEU A 58 7.98 -13.84 10.30
N LYS A 59 7.12 -14.17 11.27
CA LYS A 59 7.48 -14.18 12.68
C LYS A 59 8.18 -15.50 13.02
N PRO A 60 9.42 -15.48 13.53
CA PRO A 60 10.06 -16.70 14.04
C PRO A 60 9.25 -17.31 15.20
N ALA A 61 9.28 -18.64 15.33
CA ALA A 61 8.65 -19.37 16.43
C ALA A 61 9.28 -19.02 17.79
#